data_AF-A0A096M8D8-F1
#
_entry.id   AF-A0A096M8D8-F1
#
_cell.length_a   1.000
_cell.length_b   1.000
_cell.length_c   1.000
_cell.angle_alpha   90.00
_cell.angle_beta   90.00
_cell.angle_gamma   90.00
#
_symmetry.space_group_name_H-M   'P 1'
#
loop_
_entity.id
_entity.type
_entity.pdbx_description
1 polymer ?
#
loop_
_entity_poly.entity_id
_entity_poly.type
_entity_poly.pdbx_seq_one_letter_code
_entity_poly.pdbx_strand_id
1 'polypeptide(L)'
;MDPQPNQVNSRGRNYPSQSAAGASGEEPQARHMDGQTPAVGRQPAADRQPQYSGAFTVIPPNQTRRSKNKEMAQRETEELQRYKEAHRPGPLHLAPERLGGGDVTIAEARQRQFTNQRGSSLQKKLKKEDMDKRKRQEEEEEWQKMKATQREKAERLELKRRQEDQRRRELFHSDQTRKNDSFLQNLERAAAPSGGAAHTSTTNKVSDQEAGKLTRSMEELQLEHRRVNQAFLDKLECNARGTEVEASSCSSREEERPRLTPDDHRRHAAAGRVALTHPEPGPERRCSDWTEETDPQADRDWNLMKLVNIFPDCSRDFVQDILTQCNGDYEQACALLVSTLT
;
A
#
# COMPACT_ATOMS: atom_id res chain seq x y z
N MET A 1 6.93 9.95 -40.26
CA MET A 1 6.44 9.13 -39.12
C MET A 1 5.07 9.68 -38.77
N ASP A 2 4.05 9.18 -39.46
CA ASP A 2 2.65 9.56 -39.22
C ASP A 2 1.92 8.43 -38.48
N PRO A 3 1.06 8.74 -37.49
CA PRO A 3 0.38 7.74 -36.67
C PRO A 3 -0.91 7.22 -37.33
N GLN A 4 -1.19 5.94 -37.17
CA GLN A 4 -2.41 5.28 -37.64
C GLN A 4 -3.68 5.76 -36.91
N PRO A 5 -4.84 5.80 -37.58
CA PRO A 5 -6.13 5.89 -36.92
C PRO A 5 -6.75 4.51 -36.62
N ASN A 6 -7.27 4.46 -35.40
CA ASN A 6 -7.90 3.37 -34.64
C ASN A 6 -9.16 2.80 -35.32
N GLN A 7 -9.33 1.46 -35.32
CA GLN A 7 -10.56 0.78 -35.74
C GLN A 7 -11.58 0.79 -34.60
N VAL A 8 -12.77 1.34 -34.83
CA VAL A 8 -13.92 1.23 -33.91
C VAL A 8 -14.95 0.29 -34.51
N ASN A 9 -15.20 -0.80 -33.77
CA ASN A 9 -16.21 -1.83 -34.00
C ASN A 9 -17.61 -1.25 -34.22
N SER A 10 -18.25 -1.62 -35.34
CA SER A 10 -19.68 -1.38 -35.59
C SER A 10 -20.48 -2.60 -35.15
N ARG A 11 -21.04 -2.57 -33.93
CA ARG A 11 -22.07 -3.52 -33.47
C ARG A 11 -23.44 -3.12 -34.05
N GLY A 12 -24.24 -4.13 -34.33
CA GLY A 12 -25.37 -4.10 -35.26
C GLY A 12 -26.49 -3.11 -34.94
N ARG A 13 -27.16 -2.66 -36.02
CA ARG A 13 -28.48 -2.04 -35.95
C ARG A 13 -29.51 -2.97 -36.58
N ASN A 14 -30.42 -3.44 -35.74
CA ASN A 14 -31.70 -4.02 -36.12
C ASN A 14 -32.58 -2.93 -36.76
N TYR A 15 -33.27 -3.26 -37.85
CA TYR A 15 -34.39 -2.48 -38.37
C TYR A 15 -35.70 -3.08 -37.84
N PRO A 16 -36.66 -2.27 -37.35
CA PRO A 16 -38.02 -2.74 -37.15
C PRO A 16 -38.82 -2.60 -38.44
N SER A 17 -39.44 -3.71 -38.84
CA SER A 17 -40.53 -3.77 -39.82
C SER A 17 -41.78 -3.09 -39.26
N GLN A 18 -42.37 -2.16 -40.00
CA GLN A 18 -43.75 -1.75 -39.80
C GLN A 18 -44.49 -1.71 -41.14
N SER A 19 -45.45 -2.62 -41.25
CA SER A 19 -46.59 -2.53 -42.16
C SER A 19 -47.45 -1.32 -41.81
N ALA A 20 -47.84 -0.53 -42.80
CA ALA A 20 -49.05 0.27 -42.75
C ALA A 20 -49.69 0.32 -44.15
N ALA A 21 -50.97 -0.02 -44.17
CA ALA A 21 -51.83 -0.09 -45.33
C ALA A 21 -52.32 1.30 -45.75
N GLY A 22 -52.53 1.45 -47.06
CA GLY A 22 -53.68 2.12 -47.68
C GLY A 22 -53.88 3.63 -47.47
N ALA A 23 -53.53 4.42 -48.48
CA ALA A 23 -54.36 5.55 -48.91
C ALA A 23 -54.05 5.90 -50.38
N SER A 24 -55.07 5.78 -51.21
CA SER A 24 -55.16 6.08 -52.64
C SER A 24 -55.09 7.58 -52.95
N GLY A 25 -54.53 7.95 -54.10
CA GLY A 25 -54.64 9.32 -54.63
C GLY A 25 -53.84 9.60 -55.90
N GLU A 26 -54.44 9.25 -57.04
CA GLU A 26 -54.36 9.94 -58.35
C GLU A 26 -53.05 9.92 -59.16
N GLU A 27 -53.08 9.01 -60.13
CA GLU A 27 -52.35 8.97 -61.40
C GLU A 27 -52.86 10.08 -62.35
N PRO A 28 -51.97 10.71 -63.14
CA PRO A 28 -52.34 11.09 -64.50
C PRO A 28 -51.49 10.30 -65.51
N GLN A 29 -52.18 9.50 -66.31
CA GLN A 29 -51.66 8.86 -67.51
C GLN A 29 -51.08 9.91 -68.46
N ALA A 30 -49.83 9.71 -68.88
CA ALA A 30 -49.32 10.31 -70.10
C ALA A 30 -48.37 9.35 -70.82
N ARG A 31 -48.97 8.65 -71.78
CA ARG A 31 -48.46 8.34 -73.13
C ARG A 31 -47.12 7.60 -73.22
N HIS A 32 -47.27 6.34 -73.61
CA HIS A 32 -46.32 5.58 -74.40
C HIS A 32 -45.83 6.43 -75.60
N MET A 33 -44.53 6.73 -75.63
CA MET A 33 -43.77 7.17 -76.80
C MET A 33 -42.44 6.44 -76.78
N ASP A 34 -41.99 6.13 -77.98
CA ASP A 34 -41.08 5.06 -78.32
C ASP A 34 -39.63 5.26 -77.85
N GLY A 35 -38.99 4.10 -77.67
CA GLY A 35 -37.57 3.84 -77.87
C GLY A 35 -36.61 5.03 -77.97
N GLN A 36 -35.93 5.32 -76.87
CA GLN A 36 -34.48 5.56 -76.86
C GLN A 36 -34.00 5.57 -75.41
N THR A 37 -33.51 4.43 -74.96
CA THR A 37 -32.48 4.39 -73.92
C THR A 37 -31.30 5.22 -74.43
N PRO A 38 -30.91 6.34 -73.79
CA PRO A 38 -29.57 6.83 -74.01
C PRO A 38 -28.67 5.75 -73.41
N ALA A 39 -27.94 5.07 -74.29
CA ALA A 39 -26.79 4.27 -73.93
C ALA A 39 -25.82 5.17 -73.15
N VAL A 40 -26.02 5.29 -71.83
CA VAL A 40 -25.02 5.86 -70.94
C VAL A 40 -23.91 4.84 -70.94
N GLY A 41 -22.94 5.11 -71.83
CA GLY A 41 -21.77 4.29 -72.04
C GLY A 41 -21.20 3.87 -70.70
N ARG A 42 -21.25 2.56 -70.46
CA ARG A 42 -20.35 1.90 -69.52
C ARG A 42 -18.95 2.23 -70.00
N GLN A 43 -18.36 3.31 -69.49
CA GLN A 43 -16.95 3.55 -69.72
C GLN A 43 -16.21 2.34 -69.12
N PRO A 44 -15.50 1.54 -69.93
CA PRO A 44 -14.66 0.50 -69.38
C PRO A 44 -13.60 1.22 -68.56
N ALA A 45 -13.57 0.94 -67.25
CA ALA A 45 -12.43 1.35 -66.45
C ALA A 45 -11.23 0.59 -67.03
N ALA A 46 -10.35 1.31 -67.71
CA ALA A 46 -9.10 0.78 -68.21
C ALA A 46 -8.39 0.00 -67.08
N ASP A 47 -8.01 -1.24 -67.40
CA ASP A 47 -7.09 -2.09 -66.65
C ASP A 47 -7.46 -2.47 -65.21
N ARG A 48 -8.68 -2.98 -65.01
CA ARG A 48 -9.03 -3.72 -63.78
C ARG A 48 -9.06 -5.23 -64.00
N GLN A 49 -7.90 -5.80 -64.25
CA GLN A 49 -7.76 -7.26 -64.25
C GLN A 49 -7.83 -7.76 -62.79
N PRO A 50 -8.72 -8.72 -62.46
CA PRO A 50 -8.73 -9.36 -61.15
C PRO A 50 -7.39 -10.06 -60.90
N GLN A 51 -6.76 -9.81 -59.75
CA GLN A 51 -5.53 -10.49 -59.37
C GLN A 51 -5.88 -11.73 -58.55
N TYR A 52 -5.58 -12.91 -59.08
CA TYR A 52 -5.88 -14.19 -58.43
C TYR A 52 -4.71 -14.60 -57.53
N SER A 53 -4.97 -14.71 -56.22
CA SER A 53 -4.02 -15.19 -55.22
C SER A 53 -4.53 -16.50 -54.61
N GLY A 54 -4.53 -17.56 -55.42
CA GLY A 54 -4.84 -18.94 -55.03
C GLY A 54 -6.27 -19.14 -54.53
N ALA A 55 -6.53 -18.85 -53.25
CA ALA A 55 -7.81 -19.07 -52.58
C ALA A 55 -8.78 -17.87 -52.66
N PHE A 56 -8.33 -16.70 -53.10
CA PHE A 56 -9.17 -15.51 -53.23
C PHE A 56 -8.79 -14.64 -54.44
N THR A 57 -9.75 -13.86 -54.92
CA THR A 57 -9.56 -12.89 -56.01
C THR A 57 -9.53 -11.47 -55.43
N VAL A 58 -8.44 -10.74 -55.66
CA VAL A 58 -8.28 -9.35 -55.26
C VAL A 58 -8.66 -8.45 -56.43
N ILE A 59 -9.70 -7.65 -56.23
CA ILE A 59 -10.12 -6.62 -57.21
C ILE A 59 -9.61 -5.26 -56.72
N PRO A 60 -8.68 -4.60 -57.44
CA PRO A 60 -8.14 -3.31 -57.03
C PRO A 60 -9.23 -2.22 -56.93
N PRO A 61 -9.18 -1.35 -55.91
CA PRO A 61 -10.18 -0.31 -55.73
C PRO A 61 -10.18 0.69 -56.90
N ASN A 62 -11.32 0.80 -57.58
CA ASN A 62 -12.11 2.04 -57.64
C ASN A 62 -11.45 3.44 -57.69
N GLN A 63 -10.21 3.72 -58.11
CA GLN A 63 -9.61 5.06 -57.87
C GLN A 63 -10.45 6.24 -58.38
N THR A 64 -11.03 6.16 -59.57
CA THR A 64 -11.94 7.19 -60.11
C THR A 64 -13.25 7.27 -59.34
N ARG A 65 -13.84 6.13 -58.93
CA ARG A 65 -15.06 6.12 -58.12
C ARG A 65 -14.80 6.60 -56.69
N ARG A 66 -13.62 6.30 -56.14
CA ARG A 66 -13.17 6.64 -54.79
C ARG A 66 -12.88 8.13 -54.70
N SER A 67 -12.19 8.70 -55.69
CA SER A 67 -11.99 10.16 -55.77
C SER A 67 -13.33 10.88 -55.90
N LYS A 68 -14.21 10.45 -56.82
CA LYS A 68 -15.57 10.99 -56.95
C LYS A 68 -16.38 10.93 -55.64
N ASN A 69 -16.31 9.81 -54.92
CA ASN A 69 -17.02 9.66 -53.65
C ASN A 69 -16.41 10.54 -52.54
N LYS A 70 -15.07 10.66 -52.47
CA LYS A 70 -14.41 11.59 -51.54
C LYS A 70 -14.77 13.05 -51.83
N GLU A 71 -14.78 13.42 -53.10
CA GLU A 71 -15.14 14.77 -53.54
C GLU A 71 -16.62 15.06 -53.22
N MET A 72 -17.52 14.11 -53.48
CA MET A 72 -18.92 14.22 -53.11
C MET A 72 -19.10 14.35 -51.59
N ALA A 73 -18.42 13.52 -50.80
CA ALA A 73 -18.45 13.60 -49.34
C ALA A 73 -17.94 14.96 -48.83
N GLN A 74 -16.88 15.51 -49.43
CA GLN A 74 -16.39 16.86 -49.10
C GLN A 74 -17.43 17.92 -49.42
N ARG A 75 -17.99 17.90 -50.65
CA ARG A 75 -19.05 18.84 -51.04
C ARG A 75 -20.26 18.77 -50.12
N GLU A 76 -20.72 17.57 -49.77
CA GLU A 76 -21.83 17.34 -48.83
C GLU A 76 -21.49 17.87 -47.42
N THR A 77 -20.26 17.67 -46.94
CA THR A 77 -19.85 18.22 -45.64
C THR A 77 -19.83 19.75 -45.63
N GLU A 78 -19.35 20.37 -46.72
CA GLU A 78 -19.35 21.82 -46.88
C GLU A 78 -20.77 22.37 -47.04
N GLU A 79 -21.64 21.68 -47.76
CA GLU A 79 -23.05 22.04 -47.89
C GLU A 79 -23.79 21.92 -46.55
N LEU A 80 -23.52 20.87 -45.77
CA LEU A 80 -24.05 20.73 -44.41
C LEU A 80 -23.55 21.85 -43.50
N GLN A 81 -22.27 22.23 -43.59
CA GLN A 81 -21.70 23.34 -42.83
C GLN A 81 -22.37 24.66 -43.24
N ARG A 82 -22.46 24.95 -44.54
CA ARG A 82 -23.17 26.13 -45.06
C ARG A 82 -24.64 26.14 -44.66
N TYR A 83 -25.32 25.01 -44.67
CA TYR A 83 -26.69 24.90 -44.18
C TYR A 83 -26.76 25.21 -42.68
N LYS A 84 -25.88 24.64 -41.86
CA LYS A 84 -25.81 24.92 -40.42
C LYS A 84 -25.50 26.39 -40.12
N GLU A 85 -24.69 27.04 -40.95
CA GLU A 85 -24.34 28.46 -40.81
C GLU A 85 -25.48 29.36 -41.27
N ALA A 86 -26.10 29.08 -42.42
CA ALA A 86 -27.24 29.82 -42.94
C ALA A 86 -28.48 29.70 -42.04
N HIS A 87 -28.66 28.54 -41.41
CA HIS A 87 -29.74 28.28 -40.45
C HIS A 87 -29.25 28.40 -39.00
N ARG A 88 -28.06 28.97 -38.79
CA ARG A 88 -27.59 29.27 -37.45
C ARG A 88 -28.51 30.36 -36.90
N PRO A 89 -29.18 30.13 -35.77
CA PRO A 89 -29.90 31.21 -35.09
C PRO A 89 -28.93 32.36 -34.87
N GLY A 90 -29.36 33.60 -35.16
CA GLY A 90 -28.54 34.78 -34.95
C GLY A 90 -28.05 34.88 -33.50
N PRO A 91 -26.96 35.63 -33.21
CA PRO A 91 -26.48 35.82 -31.86
C PRO A 91 -27.61 36.37 -30.97
N LEU A 92 -28.18 35.50 -30.14
CA LEU A 92 -29.20 35.88 -29.18
C LEU A 92 -28.50 36.68 -28.08
N HIS A 93 -28.70 38.00 -28.05
CA HIS A 93 -28.38 38.83 -26.88
C HIS A 93 -29.41 38.59 -25.78
N LEU A 94 -29.46 37.36 -25.28
CA LEU A 94 -30.08 37.07 -24.00
C LEU A 94 -29.01 37.29 -22.92
N ALA A 95 -29.39 37.93 -21.82
CA ALA A 95 -28.55 37.91 -20.63
C ALA A 95 -28.21 36.44 -20.34
N PRO A 96 -26.93 36.07 -20.15
CA PRO A 96 -26.54 34.69 -19.91
C PRO A 96 -27.42 34.10 -18.82
N GLU A 97 -27.98 32.91 -19.06
CA GLU A 97 -28.85 32.24 -18.10
C GLU A 97 -28.03 32.04 -16.81
N ARG A 98 -28.28 32.89 -15.82
CA ARG A 98 -27.58 32.95 -14.54
C ARG A 98 -28.24 31.95 -13.60
N LEU A 99 -27.43 31.10 -12.96
CA LEU A 99 -27.95 30.12 -12.03
C LEU A 99 -28.29 30.81 -10.70
N GLY A 100 -29.57 30.83 -10.32
CA GLY A 100 -30.01 31.21 -8.96
C GLY A 100 -29.60 32.61 -8.51
N GLY A 101 -29.71 33.63 -9.37
CA GLY A 101 -29.45 35.03 -9.02
C GLY A 101 -27.97 35.37 -8.77
N GLY A 102 -27.05 34.43 -8.93
CA GLY A 102 -25.60 34.65 -8.79
C GLY A 102 -24.93 35.22 -10.04
N ASP A 103 -23.65 35.58 -9.89
CA ASP A 103 -22.83 36.13 -10.99
C ASP A 103 -22.29 35.07 -11.96
N VAL A 104 -22.50 33.79 -11.66
CA VAL A 104 -21.99 32.67 -12.45
C VAL A 104 -23.03 32.27 -13.50
N THR A 105 -22.59 32.19 -14.75
CA THR A 105 -23.42 31.69 -15.85
C THR A 105 -23.65 30.19 -15.67
N ILE A 106 -24.83 29.67 -16.01
CA ILE A 106 -25.14 28.22 -15.89
C ILE A 106 -24.10 27.33 -16.58
N ALA A 107 -23.59 27.77 -17.74
CA ALA A 107 -22.53 27.08 -18.46
C ALA A 107 -21.24 26.95 -17.62
N GLU A 108 -20.84 28.02 -16.94
CA GLU A 108 -19.67 28.04 -16.07
C GLU A 108 -19.91 27.19 -14.81
N ALA A 109 -21.10 27.26 -14.22
CA ALA A 109 -21.45 26.41 -13.08
C ALA A 109 -21.37 24.92 -13.43
N ARG A 110 -21.88 24.52 -14.60
CA ARG A 110 -21.77 23.14 -15.13
C ARG A 110 -20.33 22.75 -15.41
N GLN A 111 -19.54 23.66 -15.98
CA GLN A 111 -18.12 23.43 -16.23
C GLN A 111 -17.37 23.20 -14.90
N ARG A 112 -17.58 24.05 -13.89
CA ARG A 112 -16.99 23.92 -12.56
C ARG A 112 -17.42 22.61 -11.90
N GLN A 113 -18.70 22.24 -12.01
CA GLN A 113 -19.19 20.96 -11.50
C GLN A 113 -18.48 19.79 -12.19
N PHE A 114 -18.32 19.84 -13.52
CA PHE A 114 -17.62 18.81 -14.28
C PHE A 114 -16.13 18.73 -13.90
N THR A 115 -15.43 19.87 -13.79
CA THR A 115 -14.02 19.90 -13.38
C THR A 115 -13.84 19.41 -11.95
N ASN A 116 -14.74 19.79 -11.04
CA ASN A 116 -14.70 19.35 -9.65
C ASN A 116 -14.95 17.85 -9.53
N GLN A 117 -15.94 17.32 -10.24
CA GLN A 117 -16.19 15.87 -10.27
C GLN A 117 -14.99 15.11 -10.84
N ARG A 118 -14.41 15.60 -11.95
CA ARG A 118 -13.24 14.98 -12.59
C ARG A 118 -11.98 15.07 -11.74
N GLY A 119 -11.81 16.15 -10.96
CA GLY A 119 -10.63 16.40 -10.13
C GLY A 119 -10.72 15.89 -8.69
N SER A 120 -11.93 15.60 -8.18
CA SER A 120 -12.16 15.24 -6.76
C SER A 120 -11.36 14.00 -6.33
N SER A 121 -11.29 12.98 -7.17
CA SER A 121 -10.51 11.76 -6.86
C SER A 121 -9.02 12.06 -6.71
N LEU A 122 -8.45 12.89 -7.61
CA LEU A 122 -7.04 13.28 -7.55
C LEU A 122 -6.75 14.12 -6.31
N GLN A 123 -7.60 15.09 -6.01
CA GLN A 123 -7.45 15.93 -4.82
C GLN A 123 -7.50 15.10 -3.53
N LYS A 124 -8.41 14.13 -3.44
CA LYS A 124 -8.49 13.21 -2.28
C LYS A 124 -7.21 12.38 -2.14
N LYS A 125 -6.64 11.89 -3.25
CA LYS A 125 -5.37 11.15 -3.23
C LYS A 125 -4.21 12.01 -2.75
N LEU A 126 -4.12 13.25 -3.23
CA LEU A 126 -3.08 14.20 -2.81
C LEU A 126 -3.16 14.45 -1.30
N LYS A 127 -4.36 14.80 -0.80
CA LYS A 127 -4.58 15.01 0.64
C LYS A 127 -4.22 13.79 1.49
N LYS A 128 -4.55 12.59 1.01
CA LYS A 128 -4.19 11.35 1.70
C LYS A 128 -2.67 11.13 1.73
N GLU A 129 -2.01 11.32 0.59
CA GLU A 129 -0.55 11.18 0.50
C GLU A 129 0.18 12.16 1.41
N ASP A 130 -0.29 13.41 1.49
CA ASP A 130 0.27 14.42 2.37
C ASP A 130 0.13 14.04 3.85
N MET A 131 -1.05 13.53 4.25
CA MET A 131 -1.28 13.02 5.61
C MET A 131 -0.40 11.81 5.91
N ASP A 132 -0.29 10.86 4.98
CA ASP A 132 0.54 9.67 5.14
C ASP A 132 2.03 10.04 5.23
N LYS A 133 2.49 11.03 4.45
CA LYS A 133 3.86 11.56 4.52
C LYS A 133 4.14 12.20 5.87
N ARG A 134 3.22 13.04 6.37
CA ARG A 134 3.37 13.69 7.67
C ARG A 134 3.45 12.65 8.79
N LYS A 135 2.57 11.64 8.76
CA LYS A 135 2.58 10.54 9.74
C LYS A 135 3.91 9.77 9.74
N ARG A 136 4.44 9.45 8.56
CA ARG A 136 5.76 8.77 8.46
C ARG A 136 6.89 9.63 9.02
N GLN A 137 6.86 10.94 8.77
CA GLN A 137 7.86 11.87 9.32
C GLN A 137 7.80 11.92 10.85
N GLU A 138 6.61 12.01 11.43
CA GLU A 138 6.41 11.97 12.88
C GLU A 138 6.95 10.66 13.48
N GLU A 139 6.63 9.51 12.88
CA GLU A 139 7.13 8.19 13.30
C GLU A 139 8.67 8.08 13.18
N GLU A 140 9.26 8.60 12.10
CA GLU A 140 10.71 8.63 11.90
C GLU A 140 11.41 9.52 12.93
N GLU A 141 10.85 10.69 13.25
CA GLU A 141 11.39 11.57 14.29
C GLU A 141 11.35 10.94 15.68
N GLU A 142 10.26 10.27 16.02
CA GLU A 142 10.15 9.50 17.27
C GLU A 142 11.16 8.36 17.32
N TRP A 143 11.31 7.61 16.22
CA TRP A 143 12.30 6.56 16.13
C TRP A 143 13.73 7.09 16.32
N GLN A 144 14.05 8.25 15.73
CA GLN A 144 15.35 8.89 15.92
C GLN A 144 15.57 9.36 17.36
N LYS A 145 14.54 9.91 18.02
CA LYS A 145 14.61 10.26 19.46
C LYS A 145 14.87 9.02 20.31
N MET A 146 14.17 7.91 20.05
CA MET A 146 14.40 6.64 20.74
C MET A 146 15.83 6.11 20.52
N LYS A 147 16.33 6.21 19.29
CA LYS A 147 17.72 5.83 18.96
C LYS A 147 18.74 6.72 19.66
N ALA A 148 18.51 8.03 19.71
CA ALA A 148 19.39 8.99 20.39
C ALA A 148 19.44 8.74 21.89
N THR A 149 18.29 8.55 22.54
CA THR A 149 18.24 8.23 23.98
C THR A 149 18.93 6.91 24.29
N GLN A 150 18.82 5.91 23.41
CA GLN A 150 19.51 4.63 23.60
C GLN A 150 21.03 4.76 23.45
N ARG A 151 21.50 5.59 22.49
CA ARG A 151 22.93 5.94 22.34
C ARG A 151 23.45 6.70 23.56
N GLU A 152 22.73 7.69 24.06
CA GLU A 152 23.11 8.45 25.25
C GLU A 152 23.22 7.53 26.48
N LYS A 153 22.25 6.61 26.66
CA LYS A 153 22.32 5.60 27.72
C LYS A 153 23.55 4.70 27.59
N ALA A 154 23.89 4.27 26.37
CA ALA A 154 25.07 3.46 26.11
C ALA A 154 26.37 4.22 26.41
N GLU A 155 26.48 5.47 25.97
CA GLU A 155 27.62 6.34 26.25
C GLU A 155 27.79 6.58 27.76
N ARG A 156 26.69 6.87 28.46
CA ARG A 156 26.68 7.05 29.91
C ARG A 156 27.16 5.79 30.64
N LEU A 157 26.73 4.61 30.18
CA LEU A 157 27.17 3.34 30.75
C LEU A 157 28.66 3.08 30.47
N GLU A 158 29.11 3.37 29.25
CA GLU A 158 30.52 3.22 28.88
C GLU A 158 31.42 4.14 29.70
N LEU A 159 31.00 5.39 29.92
CA LEU A 159 31.74 6.34 30.75
C LEU A 159 31.89 5.82 32.20
N LYS A 160 30.81 5.28 32.78
CA LYS A 160 30.87 4.65 34.10
C LYS A 160 31.82 3.45 34.13
N ARG A 161 31.77 2.58 33.11
CA ARG A 161 32.68 1.43 32.99
C ARG A 161 34.14 1.89 32.93
N ARG A 162 34.43 2.91 32.13
CA ARG A 162 35.78 3.49 32.02
C ARG A 162 36.27 4.06 33.35
N GLN A 163 35.42 4.73 34.12
CA GLN A 163 35.79 5.22 35.46
C GLN A 163 36.07 4.08 36.45
N GLU A 164 35.26 3.02 36.43
CA GLU A 164 35.51 1.86 37.29
C GLU A 164 36.80 1.13 36.89
N ASP A 165 37.03 0.94 35.59
CA ASP A 165 38.27 0.36 35.07
C ASP A 165 39.49 1.19 35.46
N GLN A 166 39.40 2.53 35.43
CA GLN A 166 40.45 3.42 35.93
C GLN A 166 40.70 3.22 37.43
N ARG A 167 39.66 3.20 38.26
CA ARG A 167 39.79 2.92 39.70
C ARG A 167 40.42 1.57 39.99
N ARG A 168 40.02 0.52 39.25
CA ARG A 168 40.60 -0.82 39.37
C ARG A 168 42.09 -0.81 38.99
N ARG A 169 42.47 -0.09 37.93
CA ARG A 169 43.87 0.07 37.51
C ARG A 169 44.68 0.85 38.54
N GLU A 170 44.15 1.92 39.12
CA GLU A 170 44.82 2.70 40.16
C GLU A 170 45.07 1.87 41.42
N LEU A 171 44.06 1.10 41.87
CA LEU A 171 44.21 0.19 43.01
C LEU A 171 45.25 -0.90 42.72
N PHE A 172 45.17 -1.54 41.55
CA PHE A 172 46.15 -2.54 41.15
C PHE A 172 47.56 -1.95 41.07
N HIS A 173 47.70 -0.73 40.53
CA HIS A 173 48.98 -0.04 40.44
C HIS A 173 49.53 0.29 41.84
N SER A 174 48.68 0.78 42.75
CA SER A 174 49.07 1.05 44.15
C SER A 174 49.47 -0.22 44.91
N ASP A 175 48.79 -1.33 44.68
CA ASP A 175 49.16 -2.62 45.29
C ASP A 175 50.48 -3.14 44.70
N GLN A 176 50.68 -2.95 43.39
CA GLN A 176 51.91 -3.34 42.71
C GLN A 176 53.10 -2.54 43.23
N THR A 177 52.98 -1.21 43.39
CA THR A 177 54.05 -0.38 43.97
C THR A 177 54.34 -0.79 45.40
N ARG A 178 53.31 -0.95 46.25
CA ARG A 178 53.49 -1.41 47.64
C ARG A 178 54.20 -2.76 47.72
N LYS A 179 53.84 -3.72 46.86
CA LYS A 179 54.51 -5.03 46.80
C LYS A 179 55.96 -4.90 46.35
N ASN A 180 56.24 -4.12 45.31
CA ASN A 180 57.60 -3.85 44.85
C ASN A 180 58.45 -3.21 45.95
N ASP A 181 57.93 -2.20 46.64
CA ASP A 181 58.65 -1.52 47.72
C ASP A 181 58.92 -2.48 48.88
N SER A 182 57.95 -3.32 49.26
CA SER A 182 58.15 -4.34 50.29
C SER A 182 59.21 -5.38 49.90
N PHE A 183 59.28 -5.73 48.61
CA PHE A 183 60.30 -6.63 48.07
C PHE A 183 61.69 -6.00 48.11
N LEU A 184 61.80 -4.72 47.70
CA LEU A 184 63.05 -3.96 47.77
C LEU A 184 63.54 -3.80 49.21
N GLN A 185 62.66 -3.44 50.15
CA GLN A 185 63.01 -3.36 51.58
C GLN A 185 63.48 -4.70 52.16
N ASN A 186 62.88 -5.82 51.72
CA ASN A 186 63.33 -7.15 52.13
C ASN A 186 64.71 -7.48 51.56
N LEU A 187 64.99 -7.11 50.31
CA LEU A 187 66.33 -7.26 49.72
C LEU A 187 67.36 -6.39 50.46
N GLU A 188 67.03 -5.15 50.79
CA GLU A 188 67.91 -4.26 51.56
C GLU A 188 68.17 -4.81 52.96
N ARG A 189 67.14 -5.34 53.63
CA ARG A 189 67.29 -5.98 54.94
C ARG A 189 68.13 -7.26 54.86
N ALA A 190 68.01 -8.04 53.78
CA ALA A 190 68.83 -9.21 53.53
C ALA A 190 70.28 -8.83 53.15
N ALA A 191 70.50 -7.64 52.58
CA ALA A 191 71.81 -7.11 52.24
C ALA A 191 72.48 -6.34 53.40
N ALA A 192 71.75 -5.99 54.47
CA ALA A 192 72.31 -5.44 55.69
C ALA A 192 73.24 -6.48 56.36
N PRO A 193 74.44 -6.10 56.84
CA PRO A 193 75.45 -7.05 57.25
C PRO A 193 75.10 -7.71 58.58
N SER A 194 74.28 -8.76 58.53
CA SER A 194 74.21 -9.80 59.54
C SER A 194 74.66 -11.08 58.88
N GLY A 195 75.86 -11.55 59.25
CA GLY A 195 76.55 -12.66 58.58
C GLY A 195 75.70 -13.92 58.47
N GLY A 196 75.63 -14.48 57.26
CA GLY A 196 75.11 -15.82 57.04
C GLY A 196 74.57 -16.09 55.64
N ALA A 197 75.39 -16.80 54.85
CA ALA A 197 75.04 -17.78 53.81
C ALA A 197 74.30 -17.34 52.53
N ALA A 198 74.94 -17.68 51.40
CA ALA A 198 74.46 -17.54 50.02
C ALA A 198 73.43 -18.62 49.61
N HIS A 199 72.40 -18.24 48.84
CA HIS A 199 71.68 -19.15 47.94
C HIS A 199 71.15 -18.44 46.66
N THR A 200 71.75 -18.84 45.54
CA THR A 200 71.28 -19.01 44.14
C THR A 200 69.96 -18.41 43.63
N SER A 201 70.08 -17.64 42.52
CA SER A 201 69.41 -17.81 41.21
C SER A 201 67.96 -18.31 41.15
N THR A 202 67.05 -17.52 40.55
CA THR A 202 66.02 -18.03 39.61
C THR A 202 65.52 -16.90 38.71
N THR A 203 65.71 -17.12 37.41
CA THR A 203 65.30 -16.34 36.23
C THR A 203 63.81 -15.94 36.22
N ASN A 204 63.53 -14.65 36.05
CA ASN A 204 62.21 -14.12 35.69
C ASN A 204 61.85 -14.56 34.25
N LYS A 205 60.97 -15.56 34.12
CA LYS A 205 60.39 -16.05 32.85
C LYS A 205 58.85 -16.08 32.88
N VAL A 206 58.22 -15.15 33.61
CA VAL A 206 56.75 -15.14 33.81
C VAL A 206 56.05 -14.02 33.03
N SER A 207 56.76 -12.96 32.63
CA SER A 207 56.16 -11.78 31.99
C SER A 207 55.71 -12.02 30.54
N ASP A 208 56.42 -12.85 29.78
CA ASP A 208 56.14 -13.05 28.35
C ASP A 208 54.99 -14.05 28.09
N GLN A 209 54.70 -14.96 29.03
CA GLN A 209 53.62 -15.94 28.87
C GLN A 209 52.23 -15.31 29.01
N GLU A 210 52.05 -14.33 29.89
CA GLU A 210 50.75 -13.68 30.10
C GLU A 210 50.38 -12.77 28.91
N ALA A 211 51.35 -12.06 28.34
CA ALA A 211 51.15 -11.27 27.11
C ALA A 211 50.84 -12.15 25.88
N GLY A 212 51.48 -13.33 25.78
CA GLY A 212 51.23 -14.31 24.72
C GLY A 212 49.86 -15.00 24.82
N LYS A 213 49.34 -15.24 26.03
CA LYS A 213 48.00 -15.83 26.22
C LYS A 213 46.88 -14.85 25.84
N LEU A 214 47.04 -13.57 26.19
CA LEU A 214 46.02 -12.55 25.95
C LEU A 214 45.89 -12.20 24.46
N THR A 215 47.00 -12.16 23.74
CA THR A 215 47.04 -11.99 22.27
C THR A 215 46.44 -13.19 21.55
N ARG A 216 46.80 -14.42 21.95
CA ARG A 216 46.21 -15.65 21.40
C ARG A 216 44.69 -15.75 21.66
N SER A 217 44.24 -15.33 22.84
CA SER A 217 42.81 -15.28 23.18
C SER A 217 42.04 -14.23 22.35
N MET A 218 42.67 -13.09 22.04
CA MET A 218 42.08 -12.07 21.17
C MET A 218 41.97 -12.54 19.72
N GLU A 219 43.00 -13.22 19.20
CA GLU A 219 42.96 -13.83 17.85
C GLU A 219 41.89 -14.91 17.76
N GLU A 220 41.72 -15.73 18.80
CA GLU A 220 40.68 -16.76 18.87
C GLU A 220 39.27 -16.14 18.86
N LEU A 221 39.04 -15.05 19.61
CA LEU A 221 37.78 -14.32 19.61
C LEU A 221 37.49 -13.70 18.22
N GLN A 222 38.51 -13.20 17.52
CA GLN A 222 38.36 -12.68 16.16
C GLN A 222 38.01 -13.78 15.16
N LEU A 223 38.65 -14.94 15.27
CA LEU A 223 38.32 -16.12 14.45
C LEU A 223 36.91 -16.62 14.73
N GLU A 224 36.47 -16.60 15.98
CA GLU A 224 35.11 -16.93 16.37
C GLU A 224 34.10 -15.93 15.78
N HIS A 225 34.34 -14.63 15.92
CA HIS A 225 33.51 -13.60 15.28
C HIS A 225 33.41 -13.81 13.77
N ARG A 226 34.53 -14.11 13.10
CA ARG A 226 34.56 -14.41 11.67
C ARG A 226 33.73 -15.65 11.33
N ARG A 227 33.87 -16.72 12.11
CA ARG A 227 33.11 -17.97 11.95
C ARG A 227 31.61 -17.76 12.14
N VAL A 228 31.21 -17.02 13.17
CA VAL A 228 29.79 -16.73 13.45
C VAL A 228 29.19 -15.86 12.35
N ASN A 229 29.93 -14.84 11.89
CA ASN A 229 29.52 -14.00 10.76
C ASN A 229 29.38 -14.82 9.47
N GLN A 230 30.32 -15.73 9.19
CA GLN A 230 30.23 -16.62 8.03
C GLN A 230 29.00 -17.53 8.13
N ALA A 231 28.78 -18.18 9.28
CA ALA A 231 27.62 -19.04 9.49
C ALA A 231 26.28 -18.27 9.38
N PHE A 232 26.27 -17.00 9.77
CA PHE A 232 25.12 -16.11 9.61
C PHE A 232 24.86 -15.79 8.13
N LEU A 233 25.91 -15.48 7.35
CA LEU A 233 25.81 -15.24 5.91
C LEU A 233 25.35 -16.50 5.17
N ASP A 234 25.91 -17.66 5.47
CA ASP A 234 25.50 -18.94 4.86
C ASP A 234 24.02 -19.24 5.14
N LYS A 235 23.53 -18.94 6.36
CA LYS A 235 22.10 -19.06 6.70
C LYS A 235 21.23 -18.09 5.90
N LEU A 236 21.69 -16.86 5.68
CA LEU A 236 20.99 -15.90 4.83
C LEU A 236 20.95 -16.35 3.37
N GLU A 237 22.04 -16.89 2.84
CA GLU A 237 22.11 -17.40 1.47
C GLU A 237 21.23 -18.63 1.27
N CYS A 238 21.20 -19.55 2.23
CA CYS A 238 20.28 -20.69 2.24
C CYS A 238 18.81 -20.24 2.31
N ASN A 239 18.50 -19.24 3.13
CA ASN A 239 17.15 -18.69 3.24
C ASN A 239 16.75 -17.87 2.00
N ALA A 240 17.70 -17.23 1.32
CA ALA A 240 17.47 -16.47 0.09
C ALA A 240 17.25 -17.37 -1.13
N ARG A 241 17.84 -18.58 -1.16
CA ARG A 241 17.63 -19.58 -2.24
C ARG A 241 16.39 -20.45 -2.02
N GLY A 242 15.75 -20.40 -0.86
CA GLY A 242 14.60 -21.25 -0.49
C GLY A 242 13.24 -20.85 -1.08
N THR A 243 13.17 -19.92 -2.05
CA THR A 243 11.90 -19.55 -2.72
C THR A 243 11.77 -20.03 -4.16
N GLU A 244 12.76 -20.73 -4.71
CA GLU A 244 12.66 -21.29 -6.06
C GLU A 244 13.04 -22.78 -6.12
N VAL A 245 11.97 -23.58 -6.21
CA VAL A 245 11.86 -24.87 -6.91
C VAL A 245 12.41 -26.12 -6.21
N GLU A 246 11.53 -27.13 -6.20
CA GLU A 246 11.74 -28.48 -5.71
C GLU A 246 12.95 -29.22 -6.32
N ALA A 247 13.51 -30.09 -5.49
CA ALA A 247 14.17 -31.35 -5.82
C ALA A 247 15.34 -31.33 -6.82
N SER A 248 16.58 -31.23 -6.31
CA SER A 248 17.65 -32.18 -6.67
C SER A 248 18.88 -32.03 -5.78
N SER A 249 19.33 -33.18 -5.25
CA SER A 249 20.68 -33.48 -4.75
C SER A 249 21.28 -32.62 -3.62
N CYS A 250 21.16 -33.08 -2.37
CA CYS A 250 22.27 -33.65 -1.61
C CYS A 250 21.84 -33.92 -0.16
N SER A 251 21.27 -35.11 0.09
CA SER A 251 21.25 -35.70 1.43
C SER A 251 21.73 -37.14 1.34
N SER A 252 22.83 -37.47 2.01
CA SER A 252 23.16 -38.86 2.40
C SER A 252 24.22 -38.85 3.51
N ARG A 253 23.75 -38.98 4.75
CA ARG A 253 24.18 -39.96 5.77
C ARG A 253 23.52 -39.59 7.11
N GLU A 254 22.47 -40.31 7.51
CA GLU A 254 22.46 -41.60 8.22
C GLU A 254 22.57 -41.43 9.74
N GLU A 255 21.45 -41.66 10.42
CA GLU A 255 21.27 -42.46 11.65
C GLU A 255 19.78 -42.37 12.02
N GLU A 256 18.95 -43.32 11.58
CA GLU A 256 18.55 -44.56 12.28
C GLU A 256 17.52 -44.36 13.42
N ARG A 257 16.23 -44.51 13.04
CA ARG A 257 15.05 -45.21 13.68
C ARG A 257 14.84 -45.21 15.23
N PRO A 258 13.61 -45.51 15.75
CA PRO A 258 12.47 -46.15 15.10
C PRO A 258 11.07 -45.54 15.30
N ARG A 259 10.17 -46.04 14.45
CA ARG A 259 8.76 -45.72 14.27
C ARG A 259 7.86 -46.45 15.28
N LEU A 260 6.71 -45.85 15.61
CA LEU A 260 5.46 -46.57 15.90
C LEU A 260 4.27 -45.87 15.21
N THR A 261 3.22 -46.65 15.00
CA THR A 261 2.22 -46.65 13.91
C THR A 261 1.08 -45.63 14.01
N PRO A 262 0.34 -45.40 12.90
CA PRO A 262 -0.91 -44.63 12.88
C PRO A 262 -2.12 -45.55 13.08
N ASP A 263 -3.14 -45.09 13.80
CA ASP A 263 -4.50 -45.55 13.55
C ASP A 263 -5.55 -44.47 13.88
N ASP A 264 -6.49 -44.35 12.97
CA ASP A 264 -7.66 -43.48 12.97
C ASP A 264 -8.60 -43.83 14.13
N HIS A 265 -9.51 -42.92 14.51
CA HIS A 265 -10.95 -43.21 14.64
C HIS A 265 -11.76 -41.92 14.95
N ARG A 266 -12.50 -41.52 13.92
CA ARG A 266 -13.63 -40.58 13.89
C ARG A 266 -14.72 -40.92 14.93
N ARG A 267 -15.15 -39.96 15.78
CA ARG A 267 -16.54 -39.86 16.30
C ARG A 267 -16.97 -38.41 16.59
N HIS A 268 -18.24 -38.16 16.27
CA HIS A 268 -18.96 -36.89 16.29
C HIS A 268 -19.54 -36.50 17.67
N ALA A 269 -19.83 -35.20 17.81
CA ALA A 269 -20.94 -34.55 18.52
C ALA A 269 -20.99 -34.55 20.05
N ALA A 270 -21.08 -33.34 20.64
CA ALA A 270 -22.31 -32.79 21.25
C ALA A 270 -22.01 -31.61 22.19
N ALA A 271 -22.96 -30.68 22.26
CA ALA A 271 -22.96 -29.46 23.06
C ALA A 271 -22.94 -29.68 24.58
N GLY A 272 -22.40 -28.71 25.32
CA GLY A 272 -22.55 -28.61 26.77
C GLY A 272 -22.12 -27.22 27.28
N ARG A 273 -23.09 -26.46 27.81
CA ARG A 273 -22.87 -25.22 28.59
C ARG A 273 -22.37 -25.58 30.01
N VAL A 274 -21.85 -24.53 30.67
CA VAL A 274 -21.89 -24.21 32.13
C VAL A 274 -20.52 -24.16 32.85
N ALA A 275 -19.99 -22.93 32.91
CA ALA A 275 -19.63 -22.09 34.09
C ALA A 275 -18.61 -22.49 35.18
N LEU A 276 -18.09 -21.41 35.81
CA LEU A 276 -17.30 -21.23 37.05
C LEU A 276 -15.78 -21.08 36.80
N THR A 277 -15.00 -20.11 37.31
CA THR A 277 -15.11 -18.99 38.28
C THR A 277 -13.81 -18.13 38.22
N HIS A 278 -13.91 -16.82 38.56
CA HIS A 278 -12.94 -15.77 39.03
C HIS A 278 -11.49 -16.17 39.47
N PRO A 279 -10.46 -15.26 39.64
CA PRO A 279 -10.43 -13.77 39.64
C PRO A 279 -9.18 -13.05 38.99
N GLU A 280 -9.28 -11.70 38.77
CA GLU A 280 -8.27 -10.58 38.75
C GLU A 280 -6.77 -10.79 38.40
N PRO A 281 -6.14 -9.86 37.62
CA PRO A 281 -5.65 -8.60 38.22
C PRO A 281 -5.79 -7.32 37.35
N GLY A 282 -6.11 -6.18 37.97
CA GLY A 282 -5.65 -4.85 37.51
C GLY A 282 -4.25 -4.49 38.06
N PRO A 283 -3.70 -3.28 37.85
CA PRO A 283 -4.09 -2.24 36.89
C PRO A 283 -2.88 -1.73 36.06
N GLU A 284 -2.97 -1.75 34.73
CA GLU A 284 -2.12 -0.88 33.89
C GLU A 284 -2.91 0.34 33.46
N ARG A 285 -2.74 1.44 34.21
CA ARG A 285 -3.01 2.79 33.73
C ARG A 285 -1.79 3.66 33.99
N ARG A 286 -1.07 4.01 32.92
CA ARG A 286 -0.66 5.41 32.67
C ARG A 286 -0.05 5.56 31.26
N CYS A 287 -0.92 5.80 30.30
CA CYS A 287 -0.69 6.82 29.27
C CYS A 287 -1.97 7.65 29.23
N SER A 288 -1.96 8.70 30.05
CA SER A 288 -3.00 9.72 30.10
C SER A 288 -2.30 11.00 29.64
N ASP A 289 -2.41 11.33 28.36
CA ASP A 289 -2.52 12.71 27.91
C ASP A 289 -2.98 12.76 26.45
N TRP A 290 -4.22 12.34 26.22
CA TRP A 290 -5.01 12.96 25.17
C TRP A 290 -6.10 13.70 25.91
N THR A 291 -5.99 15.03 25.91
CA THR A 291 -7.14 15.90 26.11
C THR A 291 -8.04 15.67 24.91
N GLU A 292 -8.81 14.59 25.01
CA GLU A 292 -9.90 14.24 24.10
C GLU A 292 -10.97 15.30 24.38
N GLU A 293 -10.94 16.37 23.60
CA GLU A 293 -12.16 17.09 23.25
C GLU A 293 -13.05 16.08 22.52
N THR A 294 -13.73 15.24 23.30
CA THR A 294 -14.78 14.37 22.82
C THR A 294 -15.81 15.28 22.19
N ASP A 295 -15.91 15.22 20.86
CA ASP A 295 -17.01 15.84 20.14
C ASP A 295 -18.31 15.25 20.72
N PRO A 296 -19.10 16.03 21.50
CA PRO A 296 -20.28 15.50 22.18
C PRO A 296 -21.32 14.97 21.19
N GLN A 297 -21.21 15.36 19.92
CA GLN A 297 -22.04 14.87 18.83
C GLN A 297 -21.65 13.47 18.38
N ALA A 298 -20.36 13.16 18.32
CA ALA A 298 -19.87 11.82 17.97
C ALA A 298 -20.26 10.78 19.02
N ASP A 299 -20.23 11.15 20.30
CA ASP A 299 -20.66 10.30 21.40
C ASP A 299 -22.17 10.03 21.36
N ARG A 300 -22.96 11.05 21.00
CA ARG A 300 -24.42 10.90 20.81
C ARG A 300 -24.76 9.97 19.66
N ASP A 301 -24.12 10.14 18.51
CA ASP A 301 -24.36 9.29 17.34
C ASP A 301 -23.94 7.83 17.60
N TRP A 302 -22.84 7.64 18.33
CA TRP A 302 -22.37 6.33 18.78
C TRP A 302 -23.34 5.66 19.77
N ASN A 303 -23.85 6.42 20.74
CA ASN A 303 -24.83 5.94 21.71
C ASN A 303 -26.17 5.57 21.03
N LEU A 304 -26.61 6.37 20.05
CA LEU A 304 -27.79 6.07 19.22
C LEU A 304 -27.61 4.75 18.47
N MET A 305 -26.46 4.55 17.85
CA MET A 305 -26.16 3.32 17.10
C MET A 305 -26.17 2.08 18.01
N LYS A 306 -25.59 2.18 19.20
CA LYS A 306 -25.61 1.08 20.19
C LYS A 306 -27.03 0.75 20.63
N LEU A 307 -27.85 1.75 20.95
CA LEU A 307 -29.22 1.56 21.41
C LEU A 307 -30.11 0.92 20.33
N VAL A 308 -30.01 1.37 19.08
CA VAL A 308 -30.76 0.78 17.96
C VAL A 308 -30.37 -0.69 17.73
N ASN A 309 -29.11 -1.05 18.00
CA ASN A 309 -28.64 -2.43 17.89
C ASN A 309 -29.12 -3.33 19.06
N ILE A 310 -29.33 -2.75 20.24
CA ILE A 310 -29.84 -3.47 21.43
C ILE A 310 -31.37 -3.61 21.37
N PHE A 311 -32.06 -2.61 20.81
CA PHE A 311 -33.52 -2.57 20.67
C PHE A 311 -33.92 -2.51 19.18
N PRO A 312 -33.73 -3.60 18.41
CA PRO A 312 -34.05 -3.62 16.98
C PRO A 312 -35.54 -3.44 16.70
N ASP A 313 -36.40 -3.69 17.69
CA ASP A 313 -37.85 -3.55 17.61
C ASP A 313 -38.33 -2.10 17.86
N CYS A 314 -37.44 -1.22 18.33
CA CYS A 314 -37.72 0.20 18.51
C CYS A 314 -37.38 0.98 17.23
N SER A 315 -38.24 1.94 16.86
CA SER A 315 -37.93 2.82 15.73
C SER A 315 -36.73 3.72 16.07
N ARG A 316 -35.84 3.89 15.09
CA ARG A 316 -34.64 4.71 15.23
C ARG A 316 -34.95 6.14 15.72
N ASP A 317 -36.04 6.72 15.22
CA ASP A 317 -36.46 8.07 15.59
C ASP A 317 -36.93 8.14 17.05
N PHE A 318 -37.61 7.11 17.54
CA PHE A 318 -38.02 7.00 18.95
C PHE A 318 -36.81 6.87 19.89
N VAL A 319 -35.82 6.05 19.52
CA VAL A 319 -34.57 5.92 20.27
C VAL A 319 -33.79 7.24 20.28
N GLN A 320 -33.79 7.97 19.17
CA GLN A 320 -33.15 9.28 19.05
C GLN A 320 -33.84 10.33 19.93
N ASP A 321 -35.17 10.32 20.02
CA ASP A 321 -35.93 11.21 20.88
C ASP A 321 -35.65 10.95 22.37
N ILE A 322 -35.58 9.67 22.78
CA ILE A 322 -35.21 9.30 24.15
C ILE A 322 -33.78 9.73 24.47
N LEU A 323 -32.84 9.48 23.56
CA LEU A 323 -31.45 9.89 23.75
C LEU A 323 -31.32 11.41 23.82
N THR A 324 -32.15 12.15 23.08
CA THR A 324 -32.24 13.62 23.15
C THR A 324 -32.79 14.07 24.50
N GLN A 325 -33.84 13.42 25.03
CA GLN A 325 -34.37 13.69 26.37
C GLN A 325 -33.36 13.39 27.50
N CYS A 326 -32.49 12.40 27.29
CA CYS A 326 -31.41 12.04 28.21
C CYS A 326 -30.11 12.85 28.00
N ASN A 327 -30.13 13.95 27.23
CA ASN A 327 -28.96 14.78 26.93
C ASN A 327 -27.79 14.05 26.23
N GLY A 328 -28.02 12.88 25.66
CA GLY A 328 -26.97 12.00 25.10
C GLY A 328 -26.44 10.95 26.07
N ASP A 329 -26.97 10.85 27.28
CA ASP A 329 -26.60 9.84 28.28
C ASP A 329 -27.17 8.46 27.90
N TYR A 330 -26.26 7.53 27.60
CA TYR A 330 -26.55 6.17 27.18
C TYR A 330 -27.22 5.34 28.28
N GLU A 331 -26.80 5.49 29.53
CA GLU A 331 -27.27 4.65 30.64
C GLU A 331 -28.71 5.03 31.01
N GLN A 332 -29.01 6.33 31.02
CA GLN A 332 -30.38 6.83 31.24
C GLN A 332 -31.32 6.43 30.11
N ALA A 333 -30.86 6.55 28.86
CA ALA A 333 -31.65 6.14 27.70
C ALA A 333 -31.93 4.62 27.70
N CYS A 334 -30.93 3.81 28.07
CA CYS A 334 -31.12 2.36 28.27
C CYS A 334 -32.18 2.06 29.33
N ALA A 335 -32.10 2.70 30.50
CA ALA A 335 -33.04 2.44 31.60
C ALA A 335 -34.49 2.80 31.22
N LEU A 336 -34.69 3.91 30.51
CA LEU A 336 -35.99 4.31 29.99
C LEU A 336 -36.51 3.33 28.93
N LEU A 337 -35.67 2.94 27.97
CA LEU A 337 -36.06 1.99 26.93
C LEU A 337 -36.45 0.62 27.50
N VAL A 338 -35.70 0.10 28.48
CA VAL A 338 -36.05 -1.15 29.18
C VAL A 338 -37.38 -1.01 29.92
N SER A 339 -37.60 0.11 30.60
CA SER A 339 -38.86 0.37 31.31
C SER A 339 -40.07 0.59 30.41
N THR A 340 -39.88 1.03 29.15
CA THR A 340 -40.97 1.20 28.18
C THR A 340 -41.34 -0.09 27.43
N LEU A 341 -40.44 -1.07 27.41
CA LEU A 341 -40.59 -2.35 26.72
C LEU A 341 -40.91 -3.51 27.67
N THR A 342 -41.00 -3.24 28.99
CA THR A 342 -41.56 -4.14 30.01
C THR A 342 -42.96 -3.68 30.39
#